data_AF-F4SE04-F1
#
_entry.id   AF-F4SE04-F1
#
_cell.length_a   1.000
_cell.length_b   1.000
_cell.length_c   1.000
_cell.angle_alpha   90.00
_cell.angle_beta   90.00
_cell.angle_gamma   90.00
#
_symmetry.space_group_name_H-M   'P 1'
#
loop_
_entity.id
_entity.type
_entity.pdbx_description
1 polymer ?
#
loop_
_entity_poly.entity_id
_entity_poly.type
_entity_poly.pdbx_seq_one_letter_code
_entity_poly.pdbx_strand_id
1 'polypeptide(L)'
;MPPAQSATLKTGQQVQVGDWVAEIRCSINVQHNCYDSVCQTQRTSMPSAALNSHLNDTKQSVVHKNTDLFIINTAALYNGQAHHEWAQIDPPRVSPEAWAQATHIGLRRWKDSSNKK
;
A
#
# COMPACT_ATOMS: atom_id res chain seq x y z
N MET A 1 29.26 -11.24 -6.28
CA MET A 1 28.40 -10.05 -6.06
C MET A 1 27.49 -9.90 -7.27
N PRO A 2 26.16 -9.75 -7.11
CA PRO A 2 25.31 -9.44 -8.25
C PRO A 2 25.62 -8.01 -8.73
N PRO A 3 25.52 -7.72 -10.04
CA PRO A 3 25.80 -6.40 -10.58
C PRO A 3 24.77 -5.36 -10.10
N ALA A 4 25.25 -4.14 -9.85
CA ALA A 4 24.40 -3.01 -9.51
C ALA A 4 23.40 -2.76 -10.64
N GLN A 5 22.12 -2.82 -10.34
CA GLN A 5 21.07 -2.53 -11.30
C GLN A 5 20.98 -1.01 -11.45
N SER A 6 21.10 -0.52 -12.68
CA SER A 6 20.92 0.90 -12.99
C SER A 6 19.48 1.12 -13.43
N ALA A 7 18.82 2.16 -12.90
CA ALA A 7 17.49 2.57 -13.35
C ALA A 7 17.57 3.98 -13.94
N THR A 8 16.87 4.18 -15.06
CA THR A 8 16.75 5.49 -15.70
C THR A 8 15.44 6.11 -15.25
N LEU A 9 15.52 7.24 -14.54
CA LEU A 9 14.34 8.01 -14.18
C LEU A 9 13.74 8.67 -15.44
N LYS A 10 12.44 8.95 -15.43
CA LYS A 10 11.74 9.66 -16.53
C LYS A 10 12.36 11.02 -16.87
N THR A 11 13.16 11.60 -15.97
CA THR A 11 13.93 12.83 -16.18
C THR A 11 15.19 12.64 -17.02
N GLY A 12 15.49 11.42 -17.50
CA GLY A 12 16.70 11.11 -18.26
C GLY A 12 17.95 10.93 -17.38
N GLN A 13 17.79 11.05 -16.06
CA GLN A 13 18.88 10.91 -15.11
C GLN A 13 19.12 9.41 -14.85
N GLN A 14 20.36 8.94 -15.13
CA GLN A 14 20.81 7.61 -14.72
C GLN A 14 21.14 7.65 -13.24
N VAL A 15 20.53 6.75 -12.47
CA VAL A 15 20.78 6.63 -11.04
C VAL A 15 21.21 5.19 -10.73
N GLN A 16 22.32 5.05 -10.00
CA GLN A 16 22.71 3.78 -9.41
C GLN A 16 21.73 3.45 -8.29
N VAL A 17 20.92 2.40 -8.47
CA VAL A 17 19.83 2.04 -7.54
C VAL A 17 20.39 1.60 -6.18
N GLY A 18 21.65 1.21 -6.11
CA GLY A 18 22.30 0.71 -4.89
C GLY A 18 22.55 1.75 -3.81
N ASP A 19 22.81 3.01 -4.17
CA ASP A 19 23.37 3.99 -3.21
C ASP A 19 22.32 4.66 -2.32
N TRP A 20 21.06 4.72 -2.77
CA TRP A 20 20.01 5.50 -2.09
C TRP A 20 19.06 4.67 -1.25
N VAL A 21 19.08 3.33 -1.36
CA VAL A 21 18.15 2.47 -0.60
C VAL A 21 18.37 2.63 0.91
N ALA A 22 19.62 2.82 1.33
CA ALA A 22 19.97 3.10 2.72
C ALA A 22 19.49 4.48 3.21
N GLU A 23 19.19 5.39 2.28
CA GLU A 23 18.72 6.75 2.57
C GLU A 23 17.18 6.87 2.55
N ILE A 24 16.46 5.88 2.04
CA ILE A 24 14.99 5.86 2.04
C ILE A 24 14.49 5.78 3.49
N ARG A 25 13.87 6.87 3.95
CA ARG A 25 13.35 6.99 5.33
C ARG A 25 11.88 6.55 5.46
N CYS A 26 11.08 6.77 4.42
CA CYS A 26 9.72 6.25 4.33
C CYS A 26 9.29 6.12 2.86
N SER A 27 8.18 5.43 2.62
CA SER A 27 7.50 5.39 1.34
C SER A 27 6.14 6.09 1.44
N ILE A 28 5.79 6.84 0.40
CA ILE A 28 4.44 7.37 0.24
C ILE A 28 3.63 6.35 -0.55
N ASN A 29 2.48 5.96 -0.01
CA ASN A 29 1.55 5.11 -0.75
C ASN A 29 0.78 5.97 -1.76
N VAL A 30 0.99 5.69 -3.03
CA VAL A 30 0.26 6.31 -4.14
C VAL A 30 -0.51 5.24 -4.90
N GLN A 31 -1.73 5.56 -5.28
CA GLN A 31 -2.55 4.74 -6.18
C GLN A 31 -2.72 5.50 -7.50
N HIS A 32 -2.73 4.79 -8.62
CA HIS A 32 -2.95 5.42 -9.92
C HIS A 32 -4.36 6.04 -9.98
N ASN A 33 -4.47 7.30 -10.40
CA ASN A 33 -5.78 7.95 -10.57
C ASN A 33 -6.44 7.46 -11.86
N CYS A 34 -7.03 6.26 -11.79
CA CYS A 34 -7.61 5.59 -12.94
C CYS A 34 -8.82 6.34 -13.53
N TYR A 35 -9.54 7.10 -12.70
CA TYR A 35 -10.72 7.84 -13.11
C TYR A 35 -10.35 9.02 -14.02
N ASP A 36 -9.52 9.94 -13.54
CA ASP A 36 -9.11 11.12 -14.31
C ASP A 36 -8.18 10.75 -15.48
N SER A 37 -7.47 9.63 -15.36
CA SER A 37 -6.64 9.09 -16.46
C SER A 37 -7.45 8.36 -17.53
N VAL A 38 -8.75 8.14 -17.33
CA VAL A 38 -9.64 7.45 -18.27
C VAL A 38 -9.12 6.06 -18.65
N CYS A 39 -8.66 5.32 -17.63
CA CYS A 39 -8.17 3.95 -17.77
C CYS A 39 -9.28 3.01 -18.27
N GLN A 40 -8.90 1.98 -19.01
CA GLN A 40 -9.86 1.06 -19.61
C GLN A 40 -9.74 -0.32 -18.98
N THR A 41 -10.87 -0.93 -18.65
CA THR A 41 -10.93 -2.35 -18.29
C THR A 41 -10.98 -3.19 -19.55
N GLN A 42 -10.03 -4.11 -19.71
CA GLN A 42 -10.02 -5.09 -20.78
C GLN A 42 -10.33 -6.47 -20.21
N ARG A 43 -11.19 -7.23 -20.89
CA ARG A 43 -11.32 -8.66 -20.62
C ARG A 43 -10.17 -9.38 -21.29
N THR A 44 -9.27 -9.91 -20.48
CA THR A 44 -8.19 -10.78 -20.95
C THR A 44 -8.76 -12.19 -21.10
N SER A 45 -9.04 -12.61 -22.34
CA SER A 45 -9.32 -14.01 -22.63
C SER A 45 -8.01 -14.77 -22.54
N MET A 46 -7.76 -15.45 -21.41
CA MET A 46 -6.62 -16.37 -21.33
C MET A 46 -6.81 -17.50 -22.35
N PRO A 47 -5.81 -17.84 -23.18
CA PRO A 47 -5.86 -19.05 -23.98
C PRO A 47 -5.99 -20.26 -23.05
N SER A 48 -6.92 -21.16 -23.37
CA SER A 48 -7.34 -22.31 -22.54
C SER A 48 -6.23 -23.31 -22.17
N ALA A 49 -5.00 -23.13 -22.65
CA ALA A 49 -3.89 -24.07 -22.46
C ALA A 49 -3.18 -23.96 -21.08
N ALA A 50 -3.50 -22.95 -20.26
CA ALA A 50 -2.91 -22.78 -18.92
C ALA A 50 -3.87 -23.10 -17.75
N LEU A 51 -5.03 -23.69 -18.04
CA LEU A 51 -6.11 -23.88 -17.06
C LEU A 51 -5.95 -25.19 -16.25
N ASN A 52 -4.91 -25.28 -15.44
CA ASN A 52 -4.82 -26.25 -14.34
C ASN A 52 -5.13 -25.61 -12.99
N SER A 53 -6.02 -24.61 -12.95
CA SER A 53 -6.58 -24.11 -11.70
C SER A 53 -8.06 -23.80 -11.90
N HIS A 54 -8.90 -24.32 -11.00
CA HIS A 54 -10.35 -24.19 -10.92
C HIS A 54 -10.88 -22.75 -10.76
N LEU A 55 -10.49 -21.84 -11.65
CA LEU A 55 -10.95 -20.46 -11.66
C LEU A 55 -11.19 -20.07 -13.12
N ASN A 56 -12.38 -20.39 -13.63
CA ASN A 56 -12.99 -19.76 -14.81
C ASN A 56 -13.36 -18.30 -14.49
N ASP A 57 -12.47 -17.58 -13.83
CA ASP A 57 -12.70 -16.20 -13.46
C ASP A 57 -12.15 -15.33 -14.59
N THR A 58 -13.05 -14.58 -15.23
CA THR A 58 -12.69 -13.71 -16.33
C THR A 58 -11.85 -12.60 -15.73
N LYS A 59 -10.51 -12.72 -15.79
CA LYS A 59 -9.61 -11.71 -15.24
C LYS A 59 -9.76 -10.42 -16.05
N GLN A 60 -10.61 -9.51 -15.56
CA GLN A 60 -10.64 -8.14 -16.01
C GLN A 60 -9.33 -7.49 -15.58
N SER A 61 -8.54 -7.07 -16.55
CA SER A 61 -7.32 -6.30 -16.33
C SER A 61 -7.59 -4.83 -16.61
N VAL A 62 -6.94 -3.93 -15.87
CA VAL A 62 -7.01 -2.49 -16.13
C VAL A 62 -5.80 -2.12 -16.98
N VAL A 63 -6.07 -1.52 -18.14
CA VAL A 63 -5.06 -0.88 -18.99
C VAL A 63 -4.93 0.56 -18.53
N HIS A 64 -3.83 0.82 -17.80
CA HIS A 64 -3.53 2.16 -17.29
C HIS A 64 -3.15 3.10 -18.45
N LYS A 65 -3.79 4.26 -18.47
CA LYS A 65 -3.41 5.40 -19.30
C LYS A 65 -2.83 6.49 -18.41
N ASN A 66 -2.07 7.41 -18.98
CA ASN A 66 -1.45 8.54 -18.28
C ASN A 66 -0.71 8.12 -16.99
N THR A 67 0.57 7.82 -17.11
CA THR A 67 1.37 7.28 -16.00
C THR A 67 1.85 8.32 -14.98
N ASP A 68 1.30 9.54 -15.02
CA ASP A 68 1.76 10.67 -14.21
C ASP A 68 0.66 11.25 -13.29
N LEU A 69 -0.51 10.61 -13.21
CA LEU A 69 -1.61 11.00 -12.32
C LEU A 69 -1.82 9.99 -11.20
N PHE A 70 -1.73 10.46 -9.95
CA PHE A 70 -1.77 9.62 -8.75
C PHE A 70 -2.64 10.25 -7.66
N ILE A 71 -3.27 9.38 -6.86
CA ILE A 71 -3.96 9.70 -5.62
C ILE A 71 -3.04 9.29 -4.47
N ILE A 72 -2.73 10.23 -3.58
CA ILE A 72 -1.94 9.96 -2.38
C ILE A 72 -2.87 9.37 -1.31
N ASN A 73 -2.53 8.19 -0.81
CA ASN A 73 -3.21 7.64 0.36
C ASN A 73 -2.52 8.18 1.62
N THR A 74 -3.00 9.32 2.11
CA THR A 74 -2.50 9.95 3.35
C THR A 74 -2.81 9.14 4.61
N ALA A 75 -3.77 8.22 4.53
CA ALA A 75 -4.15 7.31 5.61
C ALA A 75 -3.44 5.95 5.51
N ALA A 76 -2.58 5.72 4.51
CA ALA A 76 -1.79 4.50 4.45
C ALA A 76 -0.76 4.53 5.58
N LEU A 77 -1.00 3.72 6.61
CA LEU A 77 -0.14 3.58 7.78
C LEU A 77 1.13 2.76 7.47
N TYR A 78 1.81 3.04 6.35
CA TYR A 78 3.14 2.49 6.14
C TYR A 78 4.13 3.35 6.92
N ASN A 79 4.69 2.79 8.00
CA ASN A 79 5.58 3.46 8.93
C ASN A 79 4.98 4.71 9.62
N GLY A 80 3.96 4.49 10.47
CA GLY A 80 3.32 5.55 11.26
C GLY A 80 4.29 6.34 12.15
N GLN A 81 5.42 5.75 12.57
CA GLN A 81 6.44 6.45 13.33
C GLN A 81 7.13 7.54 12.50
N ALA A 82 7.57 7.25 11.27
CA ALA A 82 8.18 8.25 10.39
C ALA A 82 7.19 9.38 10.06
N HIS A 83 5.91 9.05 9.87
CA HIS A 83 4.87 10.06 9.67
C HIS A 83 4.68 10.97 10.88
N HIS A 84 4.70 10.42 12.10
CA HIS A 84 4.65 11.23 13.33
C HIS A 84 5.88 12.13 13.47
N GLU A 85 7.09 11.59 13.24
CA GLU A 85 8.34 12.35 13.33
C GLU A 85 8.37 13.54 12.36
N TRP A 86 7.92 13.36 11.12
CA TRP A 86 7.92 14.44 10.11
C TRP A 86 6.78 15.43 10.25
N ALA A 87 5.61 14.98 10.67
CA ALA A 87 4.50 15.86 10.99
C ALA A 87 4.69 16.59 12.33
N GLN A 88 5.80 16.31 13.04
CA GLN A 88 6.08 16.82 14.39
C GLN A 88 4.94 16.52 15.37
N ILE A 89 4.29 15.36 15.17
CA ILE A 89 3.26 14.85 16.05
C ILE A 89 3.98 14.05 17.13
N ASP A 90 3.86 14.47 18.39
CA ASP A 90 4.32 13.70 19.53
C ASP A 90 3.13 12.92 20.12
N PRO A 91 2.88 11.67 19.70
CA PRO A 91 1.81 10.89 20.26
C PRO A 91 2.13 10.56 21.72
N PRO A 92 1.16 10.64 22.64
CA PRO A 92 1.38 10.24 24.01
C PRO A 92 1.83 8.77 24.06
N ARG A 93 2.91 8.50 24.80
CA ARG A 93 3.37 7.12 25.01
C ARG A 93 2.25 6.32 25.66
N VAL A 94 1.81 5.27 24.97
CA VAL A 94 0.83 4.34 25.51
C VAL A 94 1.57 3.34 26.40
N SER A 95 1.25 3.33 27.71
CA SER A 95 1.87 2.39 28.64
C SER A 95 1.36 0.97 28.40
N PRO A 96 2.12 -0.07 28.84
CA PRO A 96 1.64 -1.45 28.81
C PRO A 96 0.29 -1.64 29.52
N GLU A 97 0.08 -0.95 30.63
CA GLU A 97 -1.17 -1.00 31.41
C GLU A 97 -2.33 -0.38 30.63
N ALA A 98 -2.10 0.76 29.97
CA ALA A 98 -3.09 1.41 29.13
C ALA A 98 -3.50 0.52 27.93
N TRP A 99 -2.54 -0.19 27.33
CA TRP A 99 -2.79 -1.21 26.30
C TRP A 99 -3.62 -2.37 26.82
N ALA A 100 -3.26 -2.92 27.99
CA ALA A 100 -3.99 -4.02 28.62
C ALA A 100 -5.42 -3.61 28.97
N GLN A 101 -5.61 -2.40 29.52
CA GLN A 101 -6.91 -1.85 29.86
C GLN A 101 -7.78 -1.64 28.61
N ALA A 102 -7.23 -1.04 27.55
CA ALA A 102 -7.94 -0.83 26.29
C ALA A 102 -8.40 -2.16 25.67
N THR A 103 -7.53 -3.17 25.67
CA THR A 103 -7.84 -4.52 25.18
C THR A 103 -8.97 -5.16 25.98
N HIS A 104 -8.92 -5.06 27.31
CA HIS A 104 -9.95 -5.60 28.19
C HIS A 104 -11.31 -4.89 28.00
N ILE A 105 -11.30 -3.57 27.84
CA ILE A 105 -12.51 -2.77 27.53
C ILE A 105 -13.10 -3.22 26.19
N GLY A 106 -12.27 -3.35 25.15
CA GLY A 106 -12.71 -3.81 23.82
C GLY A 106 -13.36 -5.18 23.88
N LEU A 107 -12.72 -6.14 24.54
CA LEU A 107 -13.26 -7.50 24.71
C LEU A 107 -14.60 -7.52 25.44
N ARG A 108 -14.75 -6.72 26.50
CA ARG A 108 -16.01 -6.59 27.24
C ARG A 108 -17.12 -6.06 26.34
N ARG A 109 -16.87 -4.94 25.64
CA ARG A 109 -17.85 -4.34 24.73
C ARG A 109 -18.27 -5.29 23.60
N TRP A 110 -17.32 -6.06 23.07
CA TRP A 110 -17.61 -7.07 22.05
C TRP A 110 -18.58 -8.14 22.57
N LYS A 111 -18.32 -8.67 23.77
CA LYS A 111 -19.18 -9.67 24.42
C LYS A 111 -20.57 -9.11 24.74
N ASP A 112 -20.64 -7.91 25.30
CA ASP A 112 -21.91 -7.25 25.63
C ASP A 112 -22.74 -6.97 24.38
N SER A 113 -22.09 -6.64 23.26
CA SER A 113 -22.76 -6.44 21.96
C SER A 113 -23.24 -7.76 21.35
N SER A 114 -22.54 -8.86 21.59
CA SER A 114 -22.92 -10.20 21.11
C SER A 114 -24.09 -10.80 21.90
N ASN A 115 -24.27 -10.37 23.15
CA ASN A 115 -25.37 -10.79 24.04
C ASN A 115 -26.66 -9.97 23.88
N LYS A 116 -26.67 -8.91 23.07
CA LYS A 116 -27.87 -8.12 22.74
C LYS A 116 -28.70 -8.72 21.59
N LYS A 117 -28.63 -10.02 21.38
CA LYS A 117 -29.48 -10.74 20.40
C LYS A 117 -30.76 -11.22 21.05
#